data_AF-A0A7S3TL76-F1
#
_entry.id   AF-A0A7S3TL76-F1
#
_cell.length_a   1.000
_cell.length_b   1.000
_cell.length_c   1.000
_cell.angle_alpha   90.00
_cell.angle_beta   90.00
_cell.angle_gamma   90.00
#
_symmetry.space_group_name_H-M   'P 1'
#
loop_
_entity.id
_entity.type
_entity.pdbx_description
1 polymer ?
#
loop_
_entity_poly.entity_id
_entity_poly.type
_entity_poly.pdbx_seq_one_letter_code
_entity_poly.pdbx_strand_id
1 'polypeptide(L)'
;SDVKNEDSFDIAHTSEYGQVVPTLLTSHPAVTLKIHKEPSLDPAPETAMSPAPASPAPASPATDPALTPVTDSDEVSMAFHEEAQAEIEGQFTVLIRKDAEDTHLGCHLDISDGITLRVCGMAKGRTPVQAYNATKHPSQSRIECGDFITAVNGVHGDAIKLGEEIRLNTDLEITFRRPCVIMVHLDKGHGSLGVDLTYARKGTSLVIDKIADGAVEEWNQAHPDQLIKRHDHIVSVNDTWGASQDLL
;
A
#
# COMPACT_ATOMS: atom_id res chain seq x y z
N SER A 1 22.83 -85.55 20.18
CA SER A 1 23.44 -85.67 18.85
C SER A 1 23.81 -84.27 18.39
N ASP A 2 24.87 -83.72 18.96
CA ASP A 2 26.26 -83.83 18.48
C ASP A 2 26.52 -82.76 17.41
N VAL A 3 27.13 -81.59 17.69
CA VAL A 3 28.50 -81.28 18.18
C VAL A 3 29.52 -81.15 17.02
N LYS A 4 30.19 -79.97 17.01
CA LYS A 4 31.49 -79.56 16.40
C LYS A 4 31.50 -79.08 14.94
N ASN A 5 32.23 -78.02 14.54
CA ASN A 5 33.47 -77.39 15.08
C ASN A 5 33.61 -75.94 14.55
N GLU A 6 34.04 -74.95 15.37
CA GLU A 6 35.40 -74.34 15.46
C GLU A 6 35.83 -73.57 14.18
N ASP A 7 36.51 -72.42 14.19
CA ASP A 7 36.91 -71.37 15.14
C ASP A 7 37.54 -70.26 14.26
N SER A 8 37.94 -69.13 14.85
CA SER A 8 39.12 -68.32 14.47
C SER A 8 38.93 -66.89 13.90
N PHE A 9 39.12 -65.95 14.83
CA PHE A 9 39.96 -64.74 14.81
C PHE A 9 39.54 -63.41 14.12
N ASP A 10 39.62 -62.38 14.97
CA ASP A 10 39.72 -60.93 14.80
C ASP A 10 40.39 -60.42 13.52
N ILE A 11 39.97 -59.24 13.06
CA ILE A 11 40.81 -58.02 13.06
C ILE A 11 39.88 -56.80 12.94
N ALA A 12 39.99 -55.90 13.91
CA ALA A 12 39.51 -54.53 13.81
C ALA A 12 40.26 -53.79 12.68
N HIS A 13 39.52 -53.24 11.71
CA HIS A 13 40.02 -52.18 10.86
C HIS A 13 39.16 -50.93 11.06
N THR A 14 39.63 -50.06 11.95
CA THR A 14 39.42 -48.62 11.83
C THR A 14 40.01 -48.13 10.51
N SER A 15 39.16 -47.54 9.68
CA SER A 15 39.49 -46.67 8.54
C SER A 15 38.31 -45.70 8.46
N GLU A 16 38.36 -44.56 9.13
CA GLU A 16 39.02 -43.34 8.68
C GLU A 16 38.67 -42.99 7.22
N TYR A 17 37.38 -42.90 6.90
CA TYR A 17 36.86 -41.97 5.89
C TYR A 17 35.41 -41.64 6.25
N GLY A 18 35.23 -40.51 6.93
CA GLY A 18 33.92 -39.89 7.09
C GLY A 18 33.41 -39.47 5.72
N GLN A 19 32.63 -40.33 5.07
CA GLN A 19 31.70 -39.85 4.06
C GLN A 19 30.54 -39.20 4.81
N VAL A 20 30.65 -37.88 4.94
CA VAL A 20 29.49 -37.03 5.15
C VAL A 20 28.59 -37.27 3.94
N VAL A 21 27.58 -38.13 4.12
CA VAL A 21 26.47 -38.22 3.18
C VAL A 21 25.98 -36.78 3.03
N PRO A 22 25.93 -36.19 1.83
CA PRO A 22 25.29 -34.92 1.67
C PRO A 22 23.86 -35.15 2.11
N THR A 23 23.46 -34.57 3.25
CA THR A 23 22.06 -34.39 3.56
C THR A 23 21.49 -33.75 2.31
N LEU A 24 20.70 -34.52 1.55
CA LEU A 24 19.95 -33.99 0.43
C LEU A 24 19.29 -32.74 1.00
N LEU A 25 19.73 -31.55 0.57
CA LEU A 25 18.95 -30.34 0.77
C LEU A 25 17.62 -30.71 0.12
N THR A 26 16.65 -31.07 0.96
CA THR A 26 15.28 -31.16 0.53
C THR A 26 15.00 -29.77 0.01
N SER A 27 14.97 -29.62 -1.31
CA SER A 27 14.62 -28.34 -1.93
C SER A 27 13.17 -28.12 -1.55
N HIS A 28 12.99 -27.47 -0.41
CA HIS A 28 11.69 -27.01 0.00
C HIS A 28 11.20 -26.07 -1.11
N PRO A 29 9.90 -26.12 -1.46
CA PRO A 29 9.38 -25.31 -2.54
C PRO A 29 9.48 -23.84 -2.14
N ALA A 30 10.53 -23.17 -2.60
CA ALA A 30 10.71 -21.74 -2.43
C ALA A 30 9.55 -21.02 -3.11
N VAL A 31 9.03 -19.99 -2.46
CA VAL A 31 7.99 -19.13 -2.99
C VAL A 31 8.46 -17.69 -3.00
N THR A 32 8.33 -17.05 -4.16
CA THR A 32 8.56 -15.62 -4.34
C THR A 32 7.22 -14.91 -4.32
N LEU A 33 7.07 -13.94 -3.43
CA LEU A 33 5.90 -13.08 -3.34
C LEU A 33 6.27 -11.66 -3.74
N LYS A 34 5.45 -11.05 -4.59
CA LYS A 34 5.42 -9.59 -4.76
C LYS A 34 4.31 -9.02 -3.91
N ILE A 35 4.65 -8.13 -2.99
CA ILE A 35 3.72 -7.58 -2.01
C ILE A 35 3.65 -6.07 -2.16
N HIS A 36 2.43 -5.56 -2.32
CA HIS A 36 2.13 -4.13 -2.19
C HIS A 36 1.82 -3.86 -0.73
N LYS A 37 2.64 -3.01 -0.11
CA LYS A 37 2.47 -2.54 1.26
C LYS A 37 1.26 -1.63 1.33
N GLU A 38 0.46 -1.81 2.38
CA GLU A 38 -0.51 -0.78 2.77
C GLU A 38 0.26 0.53 3.03
N PRO A 39 -0.20 1.67 2.49
CA PRO A 39 0.42 2.95 2.78
C PRO A 39 0.29 3.21 4.28
N SER A 40 1.41 3.40 4.98
CA SER A 40 1.37 3.87 6.37
C SER A 40 0.70 5.24 6.38
N LEU A 41 -0.55 5.32 6.81
CA LEU A 41 -1.17 6.60 7.10
C LEU A 41 -0.48 7.13 8.34
N ASP A 42 0.66 7.80 8.14
CA ASP A 42 1.23 8.64 9.17
C ASP A 42 0.12 9.61 9.59
N PRO A 43 -0.13 9.80 10.90
CA PRO A 43 -1.24 10.61 11.34
C PRO A 43 -1.14 11.97 10.67
N ALA A 44 -2.16 12.32 9.87
CA ALA A 44 -2.27 13.67 9.33
C ALA A 44 -2.19 14.64 10.51
N PRO A 45 -1.44 15.74 10.41
CA PRO A 45 -1.45 16.74 11.47
C PRO A 45 -2.90 17.19 11.65
N GLU A 46 -3.47 16.95 12.83
CA GLU A 46 -4.81 17.39 13.21
C GLU A 46 -4.94 18.87 12.87
N THR A 47 -5.61 19.17 11.75
CA THR A 47 -5.84 20.54 11.35
C THR A 47 -6.92 21.06 12.27
N ALA A 48 -6.49 21.86 13.25
CA ALA A 48 -7.37 22.59 14.15
C ALA A 48 -8.53 23.21 13.35
N MET A 49 -9.75 22.76 13.66
CA MET A 49 -10.97 23.44 13.25
C MET A 49 -10.89 24.90 13.71
N SER A 50 -10.57 25.81 12.80
CA SER A 50 -10.78 27.23 13.04
C SER A 50 -12.27 27.54 12.79
N PRO A 51 -12.96 28.24 13.71
CA PRO A 51 -14.39 28.47 13.58
C PRO A 51 -14.68 29.46 12.44
N ALA A 52 -15.76 29.21 11.71
CA ALA A 52 -16.25 30.06 10.63
C ALA A 52 -16.40 31.54 11.08
N PRO A 53 -15.97 32.54 10.29
CA PRO A 53 -16.14 33.92 10.66
C PRO A 53 -17.61 34.34 10.54
N ALA A 54 -18.15 34.89 11.63
CA ALA A 54 -19.45 35.53 11.66
C ALA A 54 -19.49 36.76 10.74
N SER A 55 -20.57 36.87 9.97
CA SER A 55 -20.87 37.99 9.08
C SER A 55 -21.12 39.29 9.86
N PRO A 56 -20.60 40.46 9.43
CA PRO A 56 -21.06 41.75 9.96
C PRO A 56 -21.97 42.49 8.97
N ALA A 57 -23.10 42.97 9.48
CA ALA A 57 -23.99 43.97 8.84
C ALA A 57 -23.49 45.42 9.13
N PRO A 58 -23.96 46.46 8.41
CA PRO A 58 -23.15 47.61 8.04
C PRO A 58 -23.38 48.88 8.88
N ALA A 59 -22.40 49.80 8.88
CA ALA A 59 -22.61 51.23 9.10
C ALA A 59 -21.51 52.08 8.42
N SER A 60 -21.94 53.09 7.66
CA SER A 60 -21.14 54.20 7.10
C SER A 60 -21.30 55.46 7.98
N PRO A 61 -20.76 56.65 7.60
CA PRO A 61 -19.42 57.03 7.13
C PRO A 61 -18.83 58.23 7.95
N ALA A 62 -17.53 58.55 7.81
CA ALA A 62 -17.01 59.94 7.79
C ALA A 62 -15.48 60.05 7.66
N THR A 63 -15.06 60.74 6.59
CA THR A 63 -14.08 61.85 6.54
C THR A 63 -12.57 61.60 6.77
N ASP A 64 -11.84 61.63 5.65
CA ASP A 64 -10.39 61.89 5.46
C ASP A 64 -10.10 63.43 5.53
N PRO A 65 -8.86 63.99 5.47
CA PRO A 65 -7.55 63.38 5.18
C PRO A 65 -6.32 63.92 5.95
N ALA A 66 -5.16 63.22 5.88
CA ALA A 66 -3.83 63.81 5.61
C ALA A 66 -2.62 62.84 5.78
N LEU A 67 -1.97 62.53 4.64
CA LEU A 67 -0.52 62.53 4.34
C LEU A 67 0.52 61.79 5.23
N THR A 68 0.89 60.57 4.77
CA THR A 68 2.25 60.02 4.42
C THR A 68 3.43 60.02 5.42
N PRO A 69 4.51 59.21 5.23
CA PRO A 69 4.68 57.91 4.53
C PRO A 69 5.53 56.85 5.30
N VAL A 70 5.55 55.63 4.75
CA VAL A 70 6.55 54.51 4.87
C VAL A 70 7.01 54.00 6.24
N THR A 71 6.78 52.70 6.49
CA THR A 71 7.83 51.71 6.80
C THR A 71 7.25 50.29 6.68
N ASP A 72 8.06 49.39 6.10
CA ASP A 72 7.85 47.96 5.89
C ASP A 72 6.86 47.25 6.82
N SER A 73 5.93 46.49 6.25
CA SER A 73 5.09 45.55 7.00
C SER A 73 4.87 44.22 6.26
N ASP A 74 5.63 43.94 5.20
CA ASP A 74 5.44 42.74 4.37
C ASP A 74 6.23 41.51 4.86
N GLU A 75 7.03 41.61 5.93
CA GLU A 75 7.83 40.46 6.41
C GLU A 75 7.14 39.54 7.43
N VAL A 76 5.88 39.77 7.80
CA VAL A 76 5.17 38.90 8.77
C VAL A 76 4.14 37.98 8.09
N SER A 77 3.88 38.12 6.79
CA SER A 77 2.89 37.29 6.08
C SER A 77 3.47 36.06 5.36
N MET A 78 4.79 35.94 5.26
CA MET A 78 5.45 34.84 4.53
C MET A 78 5.93 33.68 5.42
N ALA A 79 5.78 33.76 6.75
CA ALA A 79 6.33 32.74 7.66
C ALA A 79 5.30 31.71 8.18
N PHE A 80 4.07 31.68 7.67
CA PHE A 80 3.00 30.79 8.17
C PHE A 80 2.46 29.77 7.15
N HIS A 81 3.17 29.50 6.05
CA HIS A 81 2.82 28.38 5.14
C HIS A 81 4.01 27.46 4.83
N GLU A 82 5.13 27.61 5.54
CA GLU A 82 6.32 26.78 5.35
C GLU A 82 6.61 25.96 6.60
N GLU A 83 5.57 25.32 7.15
CA GLU A 83 5.73 24.25 8.13
C GLU A 83 5.21 22.93 7.55
N ALA A 84 6.17 22.17 7.04
CA ALA A 84 6.21 20.70 6.97
C ALA A 84 5.09 19.98 6.19
N GLN A 85 5.15 20.04 4.87
CA GLN A 85 4.84 18.85 4.07
C GLN A 85 6.16 18.11 3.82
N ALA A 86 6.49 17.14 4.68
CA ALA A 86 7.35 16.07 4.21
C ALA A 86 6.62 15.46 3.00
N GLU A 87 7.20 15.55 1.80
CA GLU A 87 6.66 14.85 0.63
C GLU A 87 6.61 13.36 1.00
N ILE A 88 5.41 12.86 1.28
CA ILE A 88 5.19 11.44 1.55
C ILE A 88 5.53 10.72 0.24
N GLU A 89 6.58 9.89 0.28
CA GLU A 89 7.10 9.23 -0.91
C GLU A 89 5.99 8.46 -1.65
N GLY A 90 5.88 8.69 -2.96
CA GLY A 90 4.87 8.08 -3.80
C GLY A 90 3.48 8.70 -3.70
N GLN A 91 3.27 9.77 -2.93
CA GLN A 91 2.01 10.52 -2.87
C GLN A 91 1.94 11.59 -3.97
N PHE A 92 0.75 11.77 -4.55
CA PHE A 92 0.48 12.84 -5.51
C PHE A 92 -1.00 13.22 -5.53
N THR A 93 -1.30 14.49 -5.69
CA THR A 93 -2.66 15.00 -5.77
C THR A 93 -3.01 15.35 -7.21
N VAL A 94 -4.25 15.05 -7.60
CA VAL A 94 -4.78 15.30 -8.94
C VAL A 94 -6.10 16.04 -8.85
N LEU A 95 -6.35 16.89 -9.86
CA LEU A 95 -7.64 17.52 -10.06
C LEU A 95 -8.36 16.81 -11.21
N ILE A 96 -9.51 16.23 -10.92
CA ILE A 96 -10.36 15.55 -11.90
C ILE A 96 -11.74 16.18 -11.85
N ARG A 97 -12.25 16.54 -13.03
CA ARG A 97 -13.63 16.97 -13.21
C ARG A 97 -14.43 15.86 -13.89
N LYS A 98 -15.55 15.49 -13.28
CA LYS A 98 -16.58 14.63 -13.88
C LYS A 98 -17.56 15.48 -14.69
N ASP A 99 -18.14 14.86 -15.72
CA ASP A 99 -19.16 15.53 -16.55
C ASP A 99 -20.48 15.73 -15.80
N ALA A 100 -20.84 14.79 -14.91
CA ALA A 100 -22.02 14.84 -14.03
C ALA A 100 -21.76 14.07 -12.72
N GLU A 101 -22.61 14.26 -11.71
CA GLU A 101 -22.49 13.61 -10.40
C GLU A 101 -22.50 12.07 -10.52
N ASP A 102 -23.38 11.53 -11.37
CA ASP A 102 -23.54 10.10 -11.61
C ASP A 102 -22.45 9.48 -12.50
N THR A 103 -21.58 10.28 -13.09
CA THR A 103 -20.48 9.80 -13.92
C THR A 103 -19.51 8.99 -13.04
N HIS A 104 -19.17 7.77 -13.43
CA HIS A 104 -18.15 7.01 -12.70
C HIS A 104 -16.76 7.65 -12.88
N LEU A 105 -15.90 7.56 -11.85
CA LEU A 105 -14.52 8.05 -11.93
C LEU A 105 -13.68 7.28 -12.98
N GLY A 106 -14.04 6.02 -13.24
CA GLY A 106 -13.33 5.11 -14.15
C GLY A 106 -12.37 4.14 -13.47
N CYS A 107 -12.41 4.06 -12.14
CA CYS A 107 -11.67 3.08 -11.34
C CYS A 107 -12.64 2.07 -10.72
N HIS A 108 -12.23 0.81 -10.66
CA HIS A 108 -12.79 -0.15 -9.71
C HIS A 108 -12.07 0.04 -8.39
N LEU A 109 -12.84 0.28 -7.33
CA LEU A 109 -12.31 0.63 -6.01
C LEU A 109 -12.62 -0.50 -5.03
N ASP A 110 -11.59 -0.90 -4.29
CA ASP A 110 -11.66 -1.83 -3.17
C ASP A 110 -11.62 -1.03 -1.86
N ILE A 111 -12.53 -1.35 -0.94
CA ILE A 111 -12.73 -0.66 0.35
C ILE A 111 -12.34 -1.54 1.54
N SER A 112 -11.68 -2.67 1.30
CA SER A 112 -11.53 -3.74 2.29
C SER A 112 -10.70 -3.37 3.52
N ASP A 113 -9.83 -2.36 3.44
CA ASP A 113 -9.08 -1.85 4.60
C ASP A 113 -9.92 -0.94 5.51
N GLY A 114 -11.06 -0.45 5.02
CA GLY A 114 -11.97 0.48 5.72
C GLY A 114 -11.48 1.92 5.81
N ILE A 115 -10.28 2.24 5.34
CA ILE A 115 -9.61 3.54 5.54
C ILE A 115 -9.33 4.24 4.21
N THR A 116 -8.88 3.51 3.19
CA THR A 116 -8.52 4.05 1.88
C THR A 116 -9.34 3.40 0.77
N LEU A 117 -9.21 3.88 -0.47
CA LEU A 117 -9.77 3.20 -1.64
C LEU A 117 -8.64 2.71 -2.54
N ARG A 118 -8.47 1.40 -2.66
CA ARG A 118 -7.46 0.84 -3.57
C ARG A 118 -8.01 0.69 -4.97
N VAL A 119 -7.28 1.19 -5.97
CA VAL A 119 -7.59 1.01 -7.38
C VAL A 119 -7.27 -0.43 -7.79
N CYS A 120 -8.27 -1.31 -7.83
CA CYS A 120 -8.08 -2.72 -8.21
C CYS A 120 -8.32 -2.97 -9.71
N GLY A 121 -8.80 -1.97 -10.44
CA GLY A 121 -9.01 -2.06 -11.87
C GLY A 121 -9.33 -0.72 -12.50
N MET A 122 -9.18 -0.66 -13.81
CA MET A 122 -9.54 0.50 -14.62
C MET A 122 -10.70 0.14 -15.54
N ALA A 123 -11.73 0.97 -15.56
CA ALA A 123 -12.84 0.83 -16.49
C ALA A 123 -12.34 1.03 -17.94
N LYS A 124 -12.97 0.34 -18.89
CA LYS A 124 -12.70 0.53 -20.31
C LYS A 124 -13.50 1.73 -20.85
N GLY A 125 -13.01 2.36 -21.91
CA GLY A 125 -13.73 3.42 -22.62
C GLY A 125 -13.14 4.80 -22.39
N ARG A 126 -13.99 5.83 -22.35
CA ARG A 126 -13.61 7.21 -22.01
C ARG A 126 -14.12 7.50 -20.61
N THR A 127 -13.20 7.67 -19.67
CA THR A 127 -13.52 7.98 -18.26
C THR A 127 -12.71 9.19 -17.79
N PRO A 128 -13.12 9.86 -16.70
CA PRO A 128 -12.37 10.99 -16.14
C PRO A 128 -10.90 10.64 -15.84
N VAL A 129 -10.64 9.47 -15.24
CA VAL A 129 -9.26 9.02 -14.97
C VAL A 129 -8.48 8.72 -16.24
N GLN A 130 -9.10 8.13 -17.26
CA GLN A 130 -8.42 7.91 -18.55
C GLN A 130 -8.11 9.23 -19.27
N ALA A 131 -9.02 10.20 -19.20
CA ALA A 131 -8.79 11.54 -19.74
C ALA A 131 -7.62 12.21 -19.02
N TYR A 132 -7.57 12.14 -17.69
CA TYR A 132 -6.43 12.61 -16.90
C TYR A 132 -5.13 11.92 -17.33
N ASN A 133 -5.10 10.59 -17.33
CA ASN A 133 -3.93 9.80 -17.67
C ASN A 133 -3.42 10.04 -19.09
N ALA A 134 -4.30 10.39 -20.05
CA ALA A 134 -3.91 10.72 -21.42
C ALA A 134 -3.15 12.05 -21.53
N THR A 135 -3.29 12.94 -20.54
CA THR A 135 -2.52 14.20 -20.47
C THR A 135 -1.14 14.04 -19.84
N LYS A 136 -0.84 12.85 -19.28
CA LYS A 136 0.37 12.59 -18.51
C LYS A 136 1.31 11.67 -19.29
N HIS A 137 2.61 11.96 -19.20
CA HIS A 137 3.64 11.05 -19.67
C HIS A 137 3.66 9.78 -18.79
N PRO A 138 4.02 8.60 -19.31
CA PRO A 138 4.12 7.36 -18.53
C PRO A 138 5.01 7.44 -17.28
N SER A 139 6.01 8.32 -17.28
CA SER A 139 6.91 8.54 -16.13
C SER A 139 6.42 9.61 -15.14
N GLN A 140 5.20 10.12 -15.31
CA GLN A 140 4.58 11.10 -14.43
C GLN A 140 3.55 10.43 -13.50
N SER A 141 2.90 11.24 -12.67
CA SER A 141 1.85 10.87 -11.73
C SER A 141 0.56 10.38 -12.41
N ARG A 142 0.65 9.31 -13.20
CA ARG A 142 -0.50 8.59 -13.75
C ARG A 142 -1.17 7.79 -12.64
N ILE A 143 -2.48 7.66 -12.74
CA ILE A 143 -3.27 6.81 -11.85
C ILE A 143 -3.23 5.39 -12.41
N GLU A 144 -2.83 4.42 -11.60
CA GLU A 144 -2.67 3.03 -12.00
C GLU A 144 -3.36 2.06 -11.04
N CYS A 145 -3.54 0.82 -11.48
CA CYS A 145 -3.97 -0.25 -10.60
C CYS A 145 -2.92 -0.47 -9.51
N GLY A 146 -3.38 -0.58 -8.27
CA GLY A 146 -2.55 -0.68 -7.08
C GLY A 146 -2.43 0.62 -6.30
N ASP A 147 -2.73 1.78 -6.90
CA ASP A 147 -2.74 3.06 -6.19
C ASP A 147 -3.83 3.10 -5.13
N PHE A 148 -3.57 3.83 -4.05
CA PHE A 148 -4.53 4.08 -2.98
C PHE A 148 -5.01 5.52 -3.05
N ILE A 149 -6.31 5.73 -3.03
CA ILE A 149 -6.90 7.05 -2.77
C ILE A 149 -6.93 7.23 -1.25
N THR A 150 -6.12 8.16 -0.76
CA THR A 150 -5.98 8.45 0.68
C THR A 150 -6.79 9.67 1.11
N ALA A 151 -7.08 10.58 0.18
CA ALA A 151 -7.97 11.71 0.43
C ALA A 151 -8.76 12.13 -0.82
N VAL A 152 -9.97 12.68 -0.61
CA VAL A 152 -10.80 13.31 -1.65
C VAL A 152 -11.40 14.58 -1.07
N ASN A 153 -11.13 15.74 -1.66
CA ASN A 153 -11.65 17.04 -1.19
C ASN A 153 -11.44 17.27 0.32
N GLY A 154 -10.30 16.82 0.86
CA GLY A 154 -9.97 16.87 2.29
C GLY A 154 -10.57 15.75 3.15
N VAL A 155 -11.55 14.99 2.67
CA VAL A 155 -12.05 13.77 3.34
C VAL A 155 -10.99 12.69 3.29
N HIS A 156 -10.72 12.01 4.40
CA HIS A 156 -9.73 10.94 4.53
C HIS A 156 -10.08 10.01 5.72
N GLY A 157 -9.41 8.87 5.81
CA GLY A 157 -9.46 7.99 6.99
C GLY A 157 -10.71 7.09 7.09
N ASP A 158 -11.59 7.11 6.11
CA ASP A 158 -12.82 6.34 6.06
C ASP A 158 -13.18 6.04 4.60
N ALA A 159 -13.01 4.78 4.20
CA ALA A 159 -13.21 4.35 2.82
C ALA A 159 -14.64 4.62 2.33
N ILE A 160 -15.64 4.51 3.21
CA ILE A 160 -17.04 4.78 2.83
C ILE A 160 -17.21 6.26 2.51
N LYS A 161 -16.73 7.15 3.39
CA LYS A 161 -16.83 8.60 3.15
C LYS A 161 -16.05 9.05 1.92
N LEU A 162 -14.86 8.49 1.69
CA LEU A 162 -14.10 8.73 0.46
C LEU A 162 -14.90 8.35 -0.78
N GLY A 163 -15.56 7.17 -0.75
CA GLY A 163 -16.39 6.70 -1.86
C GLY A 163 -17.62 7.58 -2.10
N GLU A 164 -18.25 8.07 -1.03
CA GLU A 164 -19.37 9.01 -1.12
C GLU A 164 -18.96 10.36 -1.67
N GLU A 165 -17.81 10.89 -1.27
CA GLU A 165 -17.28 12.16 -1.76
C GLU A 165 -17.03 12.11 -3.28
N ILE A 166 -16.44 11.00 -3.77
CA ILE A 166 -16.26 10.73 -5.21
C ILE A 166 -17.60 10.64 -5.93
N ARG A 167 -18.65 10.09 -5.28
CA ARG A 167 -19.97 9.93 -5.89
C ARG A 167 -20.71 11.27 -5.98
N LEU A 168 -20.69 12.08 -4.93
CA LEU A 168 -21.55 13.26 -4.79
C LEU A 168 -21.01 14.52 -5.46
N ASN A 169 -19.70 14.63 -5.69
CA ASN A 169 -19.10 15.84 -6.23
C ASN A 169 -18.59 15.65 -7.65
N THR A 170 -18.57 16.70 -8.47
CA THR A 170 -18.06 16.64 -9.85
C THR A 170 -16.64 17.15 -9.98
N ASP A 171 -16.26 18.17 -9.22
CA ASP A 171 -14.88 18.63 -9.07
C ASP A 171 -14.24 17.88 -7.90
N LEU A 172 -13.17 17.14 -8.20
CA LEU A 172 -12.49 16.27 -7.25
C LEU A 172 -11.01 16.59 -7.18
N GLU A 173 -10.55 16.99 -6.00
CA GLU A 173 -9.15 16.96 -5.61
C GLU A 173 -8.87 15.63 -4.92
N ILE A 174 -8.14 14.74 -5.59
CA ILE A 174 -7.91 13.37 -5.13
C ILE A 174 -6.42 13.19 -4.86
N THR A 175 -6.10 12.76 -3.64
CA THR A 175 -4.74 12.38 -3.26
C THR A 175 -4.58 10.88 -3.42
N PHE A 176 -3.66 10.50 -4.31
CA PHE A 176 -3.24 9.14 -4.54
C PHE A 176 -1.92 8.85 -3.84
N ARG A 177 -1.71 7.60 -3.43
CA ARG A 177 -0.42 7.10 -2.97
C ARG A 177 -0.07 5.80 -3.67
N ARG A 178 1.13 5.75 -4.23
CA ARG A 178 1.69 4.54 -4.83
C ARG A 178 1.97 3.51 -3.73
N PRO A 179 1.66 2.23 -3.94
CA PRO A 179 2.07 1.17 -3.03
C PRO A 179 3.60 1.10 -2.96
N CYS A 180 4.16 0.99 -1.75
CA CYS A 180 5.53 0.49 -1.63
C CYS A 180 5.52 -1.00 -2.00
N VAL A 181 6.51 -1.45 -2.77
CA VAL A 181 6.56 -2.82 -3.27
C VAL A 181 7.77 -3.53 -2.68
N ILE A 182 7.52 -4.67 -2.04
CA ILE A 182 8.59 -5.57 -1.58
C ILE A 182 8.53 -6.90 -2.33
N MET A 183 9.70 -7.47 -2.57
CA MET A 183 9.88 -8.80 -3.12
C MET A 183 10.40 -9.70 -2.01
N VAL A 184 9.68 -10.77 -1.73
CA VAL A 184 9.94 -11.66 -0.60
C VAL A 184 10.21 -13.05 -1.15
N HIS A 185 11.33 -13.65 -0.74
CA HIS A 185 11.67 -15.02 -1.07
C HIS A 185 11.55 -15.88 0.19
N LEU A 186 10.49 -16.68 0.23
CA LEU A 186 10.16 -17.54 1.36
C LEU A 186 10.58 -18.98 1.07
N ASP A 187 11.32 -19.57 2.00
CA ASP A 187 11.46 -21.02 2.04
C ASP A 187 10.27 -21.58 2.84
N LYS A 188 9.43 -22.41 2.21
CA LYS A 188 8.30 -23.06 2.90
C LYS A 188 8.74 -24.07 3.95
N GLY A 189 10.01 -24.47 3.97
CA GLY A 189 10.54 -25.48 4.87
C GLY A 189 9.65 -26.74 4.85
N HIS A 190 9.30 -27.24 6.03
CA HIS A 190 8.42 -28.40 6.22
C HIS A 190 6.92 -28.03 6.31
N GLY A 191 6.49 -26.81 5.99
CA GLY A 191 5.20 -26.28 6.43
C GLY A 191 4.47 -25.33 5.49
N SER A 192 3.55 -24.56 6.08
CA SER A 192 2.66 -23.61 5.41
C SER A 192 3.27 -22.20 5.36
N LEU A 193 2.73 -21.30 4.53
CA LEU A 193 3.13 -19.88 4.55
C LEU A 193 2.78 -19.17 5.86
N GLY A 194 1.81 -19.71 6.64
CA GLY A 194 1.36 -19.07 7.87
C GLY A 194 0.53 -17.80 7.62
N VAL A 195 -0.30 -17.77 6.57
CA VAL A 195 -1.18 -16.62 6.29
C VAL A 195 -2.61 -17.05 5.97
N ASP A 196 -3.56 -16.34 6.56
CA ASP A 196 -4.97 -16.38 6.13
C ASP A 196 -5.19 -15.25 5.13
N LEU A 197 -5.78 -15.58 3.99
CA LEU A 197 -5.97 -14.66 2.87
C LEU A 197 -7.45 -14.40 2.63
N THR A 198 -7.79 -13.13 2.44
CA THR A 198 -9.09 -12.70 1.92
C THR A 198 -8.91 -12.08 0.53
N TYR A 199 -9.93 -12.18 -0.32
CA TYR A 199 -9.88 -11.58 -1.66
C TYR A 199 -11.26 -11.32 -2.22
N ALA A 200 -11.38 -10.25 -3.01
CA ALA A 200 -12.56 -10.00 -3.80
C ALA A 200 -12.62 -10.97 -4.99
N ARG A 201 -13.80 -11.51 -5.32
CA ARG A 201 -13.98 -12.42 -6.47
C ARG A 201 -13.52 -11.86 -7.83
N LYS A 202 -13.47 -10.53 -7.97
CA LYS A 202 -12.96 -9.82 -9.15
C LYS A 202 -11.71 -8.99 -8.84
N GLY A 203 -11.06 -9.27 -7.70
CA GLY A 203 -9.84 -8.62 -7.29
C GLY A 203 -8.63 -9.12 -8.07
N THR A 204 -7.52 -8.40 -7.93
CA THR A 204 -6.24 -8.72 -8.57
C THR A 204 -5.12 -8.94 -7.55
N SER A 205 -5.49 -9.32 -6.33
CA SER A 205 -4.56 -9.54 -5.21
C SER A 205 -5.18 -10.39 -4.12
N LEU A 206 -4.35 -11.02 -3.30
CA LEU A 206 -4.74 -11.64 -2.05
C LEU A 206 -4.36 -10.70 -0.89
N VAL A 207 -5.31 -10.39 -0.03
CA VAL A 207 -5.09 -9.54 1.15
C VAL A 207 -4.77 -10.42 2.34
N ILE A 208 -3.70 -10.10 3.06
CA ILE A 208 -3.34 -10.81 4.29
C ILE A 208 -4.29 -10.38 5.41
N ASP A 209 -5.18 -11.26 5.85
CA ASP A 209 -6.07 -10.98 6.98
C ASP A 209 -5.44 -11.35 8.31
N LYS A 210 -4.65 -12.43 8.35
CA LYS A 210 -3.96 -12.89 9.55
C LYS A 210 -2.62 -13.52 9.21
N ILE A 211 -1.65 -13.33 10.10
CA ILE A 211 -0.37 -14.04 10.09
C ILE A 211 -0.39 -15.03 11.26
N ALA A 212 0.04 -16.25 10.98
CA ALA A 212 0.17 -17.37 11.90
C ALA A 212 1.56 -18.01 11.72
N ASP A 213 1.86 -19.01 12.55
CA ASP A 213 3.13 -19.73 12.53
C ASP A 213 3.43 -20.28 11.12
N GLY A 214 4.59 -19.92 10.58
CA GLY A 214 5.04 -20.34 9.26
C GLY A 214 6.06 -19.42 8.64
N ALA A 215 6.32 -19.62 7.35
CA ALA A 215 7.41 -18.95 6.62
C ALA A 215 7.31 -17.41 6.63
N VAL A 216 6.10 -16.83 6.66
CA VAL A 216 5.92 -15.37 6.76
C VAL A 216 6.33 -14.84 8.13
N GLU A 217 6.05 -15.57 9.21
CA GLU A 217 6.49 -15.17 10.54
C GLU A 217 8.02 -15.24 10.67
N GLU A 218 8.64 -16.31 10.18
CA GLU A 218 10.08 -16.48 10.14
C GLU A 218 10.76 -15.35 9.33
N TRP A 219 10.18 -15.00 8.17
CA TRP A 219 10.63 -13.85 7.39
C TRP A 219 10.59 -12.55 8.20
N ASN A 220 9.48 -12.30 8.89
CA ASN A 220 9.29 -11.09 9.69
C ASN A 220 10.30 -10.97 10.83
N GLN A 221 10.68 -12.09 11.46
CA GLN A 221 11.71 -12.11 12.50
C GLN A 221 13.10 -11.80 11.93
N ALA A 222 13.40 -12.28 10.72
CA ALA A 222 14.68 -12.06 10.05
C ALA A 222 14.80 -10.68 9.38
N HIS A 223 13.68 -10.06 8.99
CA HIS A 223 13.62 -8.80 8.23
C HIS A 223 12.70 -7.76 8.90
N PRO A 224 13.12 -7.17 10.05
CA PRO A 224 12.29 -6.23 10.81
C PRO A 224 11.98 -4.91 10.07
N ASP A 225 12.74 -4.58 9.02
CA ASP A 225 12.53 -3.45 8.12
C ASP A 225 11.53 -3.74 6.98
N GLN A 226 11.26 -5.02 6.70
CA GLN A 226 10.41 -5.48 5.59
C GLN A 226 9.31 -6.42 6.08
N LEU A 227 8.78 -6.12 7.26
CA LEU A 227 7.70 -6.87 7.89
C LEU A 227 6.50 -6.97 6.95
N ILE A 228 6.10 -8.19 6.61
CA ILE A 228 4.80 -8.53 6.06
C ILE A 228 3.77 -8.39 7.17
N LYS A 229 2.69 -7.65 6.92
CA LYS A 229 1.67 -7.29 7.90
C LYS A 229 0.28 -7.61 7.37
N ARG A 230 -0.68 -7.58 8.30
CA ARG A 230 -2.10 -7.56 7.95
C ARG A 230 -2.39 -6.39 6.99
N HIS A 231 -3.29 -6.61 6.04
CA HIS A 231 -3.69 -5.72 4.95
C HIS A 231 -2.64 -5.47 3.85
N ASP A 232 -1.45 -6.07 3.94
CA ASP A 232 -0.59 -6.14 2.77
C ASP A 232 -1.25 -6.96 1.65
N HIS A 233 -0.98 -6.57 0.41
CA HIS A 233 -1.56 -7.20 -0.78
C HIS A 233 -0.52 -8.02 -1.52
N ILE A 234 -0.68 -9.34 -1.53
CA ILE A 234 0.07 -10.24 -2.42
C ILE A 234 -0.49 -10.06 -3.83
N VAL A 235 0.32 -9.54 -4.74
CA VAL A 235 -0.07 -9.26 -6.14
C VAL A 235 0.55 -10.24 -7.13
N SER A 236 1.56 -11.01 -6.70
CA SER A 236 2.15 -12.09 -7.50
C SER A 236 2.75 -13.18 -6.61
N VAL A 237 2.63 -14.42 -7.08
CA VAL A 237 3.22 -15.62 -6.50
C VAL A 237 4.01 -16.35 -7.60
N ASN A 238 5.32 -16.50 -7.44
CA ASN A 238 6.20 -17.22 -8.38
C ASN A 238 5.98 -16.85 -9.86
N ASP A 239 5.92 -15.55 -10.18
CA ASP A 239 5.66 -15.01 -11.52
C ASP A 239 4.21 -15.10 -12.03
N THR A 240 3.30 -15.72 -11.27
CA THR A 240 1.86 -15.68 -11.56
C THR A 240 1.26 -14.40 -11.00
N TRP A 241 0.47 -13.70 -11.80
CA TRP A 241 -0.23 -12.46 -11.48
C TRP A 241 -1.53 -12.41 -12.26
N GLY A 242 -2.50 -11.60 -11.83
CA GLY A 242 -3.79 -11.50 -12.50
C GLY A 242 -4.95 -11.51 -11.52
N ALA A 243 -5.98 -12.31 -11.81
CA ALA A 243 -7.13 -12.41 -10.93
C ALA A 243 -6.74 -13.09 -9.62
N SER A 244 -7.40 -12.73 -8.51
CA SER A 244 -7.11 -13.32 -7.20
C SER A 244 -7.18 -14.86 -7.19
N GLN A 245 -8.01 -15.48 -8.04
CA GLN A 245 -8.07 -16.94 -8.16
C GLN A 245 -6.82 -17.57 -8.79
N ASP A 246 -6.11 -16.84 -9.64
CA ASP A 246 -4.89 -17.30 -10.30
C ASP A 246 -3.69 -17.29 -9.32
N LEU A 247 -3.83 -16.63 -8.16
CA LEU A 247 -2.80 -16.46 -7.14
C LEU A 247 -2.86 -17.52 -6.01
N LEU A 248 -3.86 -18.40 -6.02
CA LEU A 248 -4.10 -19.41 -4.97
C LEU A 248 -3.25 -20.68 -5.14
#